data_AF-A0A1M5HFZ8-F1
#
_entry.id   AF-A0A1M5HFZ8-F1
#
_cell.length_a   1.000
_cell.length_b   1.000
_cell.length_c   1.000
_cell.angle_alpha   90.00
_cell.angle_beta   90.00
_cell.angle_gamma   90.00
#
_symmetry.space_group_name_H-M   'P 1'
#
loop_
_entity.id
_entity.type
_entity.pdbx_description
1 polymer ?
#
loop_
_entity_poly.entity_id
_entity_poly.type
_entity_poly.pdbx_seq_one_letter_code
_entity_poly.pdbx_strand_id
1 'polypeptide(L)'
;MEYHKKIFRYKVAVGAVNKRLRESIIVSGKPMTQEYLNNDILEKYNIVWNAGREESLPNTTIENIYLICDYFKIEIDFYFQFVKKITDEEINDSIKSKKKLSRLHSLL
;
A
#
# COMPACT_ATOMS: atom_id res chain seq x y z
N MET A 1 -24.97 -3.95 -0.67
CA MET A 1 -23.92 -4.90 -1.15
C MET A 1 -22.91 -4.22 -2.07
N GLU A 2 -23.35 -3.45 -3.07
CA GLU A 2 -22.44 -2.74 -3.99
C GLU A 2 -21.48 -1.76 -3.30
N TYR A 3 -21.96 -0.99 -2.32
CA TYR A 3 -21.15 -0.01 -1.60
C TYR A 3 -19.95 -0.65 -0.88
N HIS A 4 -20.17 -1.75 -0.15
CA HIS A 4 -19.08 -2.48 0.50
C HIS A 4 -18.08 -3.06 -0.51
N LYS A 5 -18.56 -3.52 -1.67
CA LYS A 5 -17.68 -3.96 -2.77
C LYS A 5 -16.83 -2.80 -3.31
N LYS A 6 -17.43 -1.62 -3.49
CA LYS A 6 -16.71 -0.40 -3.90
C LYS A 6 -15.65 0.01 -2.88
N ILE A 7 -15.99 0.04 -1.58
CA ILE A 7 -15.01 0.31 -0.51
C ILE A 7 -13.87 -0.70 -0.52
N PHE A 8 -14.18 -2.00 -0.63
CA PHE A 8 -13.15 -3.02 -0.66
C PHE A 8 -12.18 -2.84 -1.84
N ARG A 9 -12.70 -2.57 -3.04
CA ARG A 9 -11.88 -2.28 -4.22
C ARG A 9 -11.03 -1.03 -4.04
N TYR A 10 -11.60 0.01 -3.43
CA TYR A 10 -10.88 1.24 -3.11
C TYR A 10 -9.72 0.98 -2.13
N LYS A 11 -9.94 0.19 -1.08
CA LYS A 11 -8.87 -0.23 -0.15
C LYS A 11 -7.75 -0.98 -0.86
N VAL A 12 -8.08 -1.85 -1.82
CA VAL A 12 -7.08 -2.55 -2.64
C VAL A 12 -6.27 -1.56 -3.48
N ALA A 13 -6.93 -0.56 -4.08
CA ALA A 13 -6.25 0.49 -4.85
C ALA A 13 -5.29 1.30 -3.96
N VAL A 14 -5.71 1.72 -2.76
CA VAL A 14 -4.86 2.38 -1.75
C VAL A 14 -3.61 1.55 -1.45
N GLY A 15 -3.78 0.26 -1.14
CA GLY A 15 -2.65 -0.63 -0.87
C GLY A 15 -1.70 -0.79 -2.07
N ALA A 16 -2.24 -0.83 -3.29
CA ALA A 16 -1.45 -0.88 -4.51
C ALA A 16 -0.64 0.41 -4.73
N VAL A 17 -1.21 1.57 -4.43
CA VAL A 17 -0.51 2.87 -4.51
C VAL A 17 0.63 2.93 -3.49
N ASN A 18 0.37 2.56 -2.23
CA ASN A 18 1.40 2.52 -1.19
C ASN A 18 2.58 1.63 -1.61
N LYS A 19 2.28 0.46 -2.18
CA LYS A 19 3.28 -0.46 -2.71
C LYS A 19 4.08 0.15 -3.87
N ARG A 20 3.43 0.84 -4.81
CA ARG A 20 4.09 1.50 -5.94
C ARG A 20 5.02 2.61 -5.49
N LEU A 21 4.56 3.45 -4.55
CA LEU A 21 5.39 4.53 -4.00
C LEU A 21 6.67 3.95 -3.40
N ARG A 22 6.57 2.89 -2.59
CA ARG A 22 7.73 2.17 -2.07
C ARG A 22 8.62 1.62 -3.19
N GLU A 23 8.06 0.84 -4.11
CA GLU A 23 8.82 0.13 -5.15
C GLU A 23 9.45 1.06 -6.19
N SER A 24 8.99 2.31 -6.28
CA SER A 24 9.60 3.35 -7.11
C SER A 24 10.97 3.81 -6.59
N ILE A 25 11.25 3.61 -5.30
CA ILE A 25 12.55 3.94 -4.71
C ILE A 25 13.48 2.74 -4.81
N ILE A 26 14.68 2.97 -5.35
CA ILE A 26 15.73 1.97 -5.50
C ILE A 26 16.77 2.13 -4.38
N VAL A 27 16.94 1.07 -3.58
CA VAL A 27 17.96 0.96 -2.52
C VAL A 27 18.93 -0.15 -2.90
N SER A 28 20.21 0.18 -3.04
CA SER A 28 21.26 -0.78 -3.44
C SER A 28 20.91 -1.58 -4.71
N GLY A 29 20.34 -0.91 -5.70
CA GLY A 29 19.98 -1.51 -7.00
C GLY A 29 18.70 -2.37 -7.01
N LYS A 30 17.95 -2.42 -5.89
CA LYS A 30 16.69 -3.16 -5.79
C LYS A 30 15.56 -2.25 -5.30
N PRO A 31 14.29 -2.53 -5.64
CA PRO A 31 13.16 -1.83 -5.04
C PRO A 31 13.20 -1.89 -3.51
N MET A 32 12.92 -0.76 -2.85
CA MET A 32 12.87 -0.65 -1.39
C MET A 32 12.00 -1.75 -0.79
N THR A 33 12.44 -2.42 0.28
CA THR A 33 11.65 -3.45 0.96
C THR A 33 10.67 -2.84 1.98
N GLN A 34 9.63 -3.58 2.35
CA GLN A 34 8.70 -3.17 3.41
C GLN A 34 9.41 -2.97 4.75
N GLU A 35 10.36 -3.85 5.08
CA GLU A 35 11.19 -3.76 6.29
C GLU A 35 12.02 -2.47 6.29
N TYR A 36 12.66 -2.15 5.17
CA TYR A 36 13.42 -0.91 5.04
C TYR A 36 12.55 0.31 5.31
N LEU A 37 11.38 0.38 4.67
CA LEU A 37 10.44 1.50 4.84
C LEU A 37 9.97 1.64 6.30
N ASN A 38 9.66 0.53 6.96
CA ASN A 38 9.24 0.56 8.37
C ASN A 38 10.35 1.09 9.27
N ASN A 39 11.59 0.65 9.06
CA ASN A 39 12.74 1.09 9.86
C ASN A 39 13.05 2.56 9.62
N ASP A 40 13.02 3.02 8.37
CA ASP A 40 13.30 4.42 8.03
C ASP A 40 12.20 5.38 8.54
N ILE A 41 10.93 4.95 8.52
CA ILE A 41 9.83 5.71 9.16
C ILE A 41 10.02 5.77 10.68
N LEU A 42 10.40 4.65 11.32
CA LEU A 42 10.67 4.63 12.75
C LEU A 42 11.80 5.60 13.12
N GLU A 43 12.88 5.61 12.35
CA GLU A 43 14.03 6.49 12.58
C GLU A 43 13.68 7.97 12.38
N LYS A 44 12.96 8.32 11.30
CA LYS A 44 12.66 9.71 10.95
C LYS A 44 11.52 10.33 11.75
N TYR A 45 10.49 9.54 12.07
CA TYR A 45 9.24 10.03 12.65
C TYR A 45 9.00 9.52 14.07
N ASN A 46 9.80 8.58 14.57
CA ASN A 46 9.59 7.89 15.85
C ASN A 46 8.19 7.25 15.96
N ILE A 47 7.72 6.69 14.83
CA ILE A 47 6.41 6.04 14.71
C ILE A 47 6.61 4.59 14.28
N VAL A 48 5.98 3.66 14.99
CA VAL A 48 5.90 2.26 14.55
C VAL A 48 4.84 2.15 13.47
N TRP A 49 5.28 2.00 12.23
CA TRP A 49 4.42 1.86 11.06
C TRP A 49 4.58 0.48 10.41
N ASN A 50 3.53 -0.01 9.74
CA ASN A 50 3.53 -1.35 9.15
C ASN A 50 3.13 -1.32 7.67
N ALA A 51 4.13 -1.22 6.80
CA ALA A 51 3.99 -1.25 5.34
C ALA A 51 3.23 -2.48 4.86
N GLY A 52 3.47 -3.66 5.45
CA GLY A 52 2.80 -4.90 5.06
C GLY A 52 1.28 -4.81 5.22
N ARG A 53 0.81 -4.21 6.31
CA ARG A 53 -0.60 -3.93 6.56
C ARG A 53 -1.14 -2.87 5.58
N GLU A 54 -0.37 -1.80 5.39
CA GLU A 54 -0.76 -0.66 4.56
C GLU A 54 -0.78 -0.96 3.04
N GLU A 55 -0.08 -2.00 2.60
CA GLU A 55 -0.06 -2.44 1.19
C GLU A 55 -1.03 -3.61 0.91
N SER A 56 -1.48 -4.31 1.94
CA SER A 56 -2.32 -5.49 1.80
C SER A 56 -3.81 -5.14 1.71
N LEU A 57 -4.47 -4.93 2.83
CA LEU A 57 -5.89 -4.59 2.87
C LEU A 57 -6.04 -3.51 3.92
N PRO A 58 -5.60 -2.31 3.58
CA PRO A 58 -5.32 -1.35 4.61
C PRO A 58 -6.60 -0.86 5.24
N ASN A 59 -6.47 -0.50 6.51
CA ASN A 59 -7.40 0.39 7.18
C ASN A 59 -6.68 1.73 7.38
N THR A 60 -6.13 2.27 6.29
CA THR A 60 -5.34 3.50 6.31
C THR A 60 -6.18 4.62 6.92
N THR A 61 -5.66 5.22 7.98
CA THR A 61 -6.24 6.41 8.59
C THR A 61 -5.76 7.66 7.86
N ILE A 62 -6.37 8.82 8.17
CA ILE A 62 -5.93 10.09 7.60
C ILE A 62 -4.48 10.38 8.01
N GLU A 63 -4.10 10.05 9.24
CA GLU A 63 -2.74 10.18 9.76
C GLU A 63 -1.74 9.34 8.95
N ASN A 64 -2.10 8.10 8.60
CA ASN A 64 -1.23 7.26 7.77
C ASN A 64 -1.12 7.79 6.34
N ILE A 65 -2.19 8.36 5.76
CA ILE A 65 -2.10 9.01 4.44
C ILE A 65 -1.15 10.20 4.51
N TYR A 66 -1.29 11.05 5.54
CA TYR A 66 -0.41 12.19 5.74
C TYR A 66 1.05 11.77 5.91
N LEU A 67 1.32 10.75 6.73
CA LEU A 67 2.66 10.20 6.94
C LEU A 67 3.29 9.72 5.63
N ILE A 68 2.55 8.96 4.81
CA ILE A 68 3.03 8.46 3.52
C ILE A 68 3.30 9.63 2.58
N CYS A 69 2.40 10.60 2.50
CA CYS A 69 2.57 11.76 1.63
C CYS A 69 3.81 12.58 2.03
N ASP A 70 3.99 12.85 3.32
CA ASP A 70 5.16 13.57 3.80
C ASP A 70 6.46 12.78 3.61
N TYR A 71 6.45 11.47 3.86
CA TYR A 71 7.63 10.61 3.66
C TYR A 71 8.09 10.61 2.20
N PHE A 72 7.17 10.43 1.25
CA PHE A 72 7.48 10.40 -0.19
C PHE A 72 7.54 11.79 -0.83
N LYS A 73 7.33 12.86 -0.05
CA LYS A 73 7.32 14.26 -0.52
C LYS A 73 6.36 14.49 -1.69
N ILE A 74 5.14 13.95 -1.55
CA ILE A 74 4.04 14.13 -2.51
C ILE A 74 2.88 14.88 -1.87
N GLU A 75 2.14 15.63 -2.68
CA GLU A 75 0.90 16.27 -2.21
C GLU A 75 -0.24 15.25 -2.07
N ILE A 76 -1.15 15.52 -1.14
CA ILE A 76 -2.25 14.60 -0.79
C ILE A 76 -3.26 14.44 -1.94
N ASP A 77 -3.49 15.48 -2.73
CA ASP A 77 -4.36 15.41 -3.91
C ASP A 77 -3.72 14.50 -4.97
N PHE A 78 -2.40 14.58 -5.16
CA PHE A 78 -1.65 13.73 -6.08
C PHE A 78 -1.72 12.26 -5.67
N TYR A 79 -1.65 11.98 -4.37
CA TYR A 79 -1.87 10.64 -3.83
C TYR A 79 -3.24 10.06 -4.26
N PHE A 80 -4.32 10.83 -4.08
CA PHE A 80 -5.65 10.37 -4.49
C PHE A 80 -5.83 10.29 -6.01
N GLN A 81 -5.12 11.11 -6.79
CA GLN A 81 -5.06 10.94 -8.23
C GLN A 81 -4.43 9.60 -8.63
N PHE A 82 -3.38 9.15 -7.93
CA PHE A 82 -2.83 7.80 -8.14
C PHE A 82 -3.81 6.70 -7.77
N VAL A 83 -4.51 6.82 -6.65
CA VAL A 83 -5.54 5.85 -6.25
C VAL A 83 -6.62 5.75 -7.33
N LYS A 84 -7.08 6.88 -7.87
CA LYS A 84 -8.09 6.92 -8.94
C LYS A 84 -7.62 6.32 -10.27
N LYS A 85 -6.31 6.34 -10.53
CA LYS A 85 -5.71 5.81 -11.77
C LYS A 85 -5.50 4.29 -11.75
N ILE A 86 -5.63 3.63 -10.59
CA ILE A 86 -5.54 2.17 -10.51
C ILE A 86 -6.69 1.55 -11.30
N THR A 87 -6.36 0.67 -12.23
CA THR A 87 -7.36 0.03 -13.10
C THR A 87 -8.08 -1.11 -12.40
N ASP A 88 -9.27 -1.45 -12.90
CA ASP A 88 -10.01 -2.61 -12.40
C ASP A 88 -9.25 -3.92 -12.56
N GLU A 89 -8.41 -4.04 -13.59
CA GLU A 89 -7.53 -5.17 -13.84
C GLU A 89 -6.46 -5.30 -12.74
N GLU A 90 -5.78 -4.21 -12.43
CA GLU A 90 -4.76 -4.16 -11.36
C GLU A 90 -5.35 -4.49 -9.98
N ILE A 91 -6.57 -4.01 -9.71
CA ILE A 91 -7.32 -4.36 -8.50
C ILE A 91 -7.60 -5.87 -8.48
N ASN A 92 -8.08 -6.43 -9.59
CA ASN A 92 -8.42 -7.85 -9.68
C ASN A 92 -7.19 -8.75 -9.51
N ASP A 93 -6.05 -8.38 -10.08
CA ASP A 93 -4.81 -9.14 -9.95
C ASP A 93 -4.21 -9.04 -8.54
N SER A 94 -4.32 -7.88 -7.91
CA SER A 94 -4.00 -7.69 -6.49
C SER A 94 -4.87 -8.57 -5.58
N ILE A 95 -6.15 -8.77 -5.93
CA ILE A 95 -7.04 -9.68 -5.19
C ILE A 95 -6.67 -11.15 -5.44
N LYS A 96 -6.40 -11.55 -6.69
CA LYS A 96 -6.03 -12.92 -7.06
C LYS A 96 -4.74 -13.37 -6.38
N SER A 97 -3.71 -12.53 -6.43
CA SER A 97 -2.42 -12.80 -5.77
C SER A 97 -2.58 -13.06 -4.28
N LYS A 98 -3.38 -12.24 -3.58
CA LYS A 98 -3.71 -12.43 -2.16
C LYS A 98 -4.45 -13.74 -1.88
N LYS A 99 -5.40 -14.13 -2.73
CA LYS A 99 -6.08 -15.43 -2.62
C LYS A 99 -5.13 -16.60 -2.83
N LYS A 100 -4.20 -16.49 -3.78
CA LYS A 100 -3.19 -17.53 -4.04
C LYS A 100 -2.26 -17.72 -2.84
N LEU A 101 -1.81 -16.62 -2.23
CA LEU A 101 -1.02 -16.63 -1.00
C LEU A 101 -1.77 -17.28 0.18
N SER A 102 -3.04 -16.89 0.40
CA SER A 102 -3.87 -17.48 1.46
C SER A 102 -4.04 -18.99 1.29
N ARG A 103 -4.26 -19.47 0.07
CA ARG A 103 -4.36 -20.91 -0.23
C ARG A 103 -3.04 -21.64 0.01
N LEU A 104 -1.92 -21.04 -0.38
CA LEU A 104 -0.59 -21.63 -0.17
C LEU A 104 -0.28 -21.79 1.32
N HIS A 105 -0.60 -20.78 2.13
CA HIS A 105 -0.41 -20.80 3.59
C HIS A 105 -1.39 -21.74 4.32
N SER A 106 -2.57 -22.02 3.77
CA SER A 106 -3.50 -23.00 4.36
C SER A 106 -3.13 -24.46 4.06
N LEU A 107 -2.17 -24.69 3.18
CA LEU A 107 -1.68 -26.02 2.78
C LEU A 107 -0.33 -26.36 3.43
N LEU A 108 0.28 -25.40 4.12
CA LEU A 108 1.52 -25.53 4.90
C LEU A 108 1.18 -25.61 6.39
#